data_AF-A0A7D7ZDE8-F1
#
_entry.id   AF-A0A7D7ZDE8-F1
#
_cell.length_a   1.000
_cell.length_b   1.000
_cell.length_c   1.000
_cell.angle_alpha   90.00
_cell.angle_beta   90.00
_cell.angle_gamma   90.00
#
_symmetry.space_group_name_H-M   'P 1'
#
loop_
_entity.id
_entity.type
_entity.pdbx_description
1 polymer ?
#
loop_
_entity_poly.entity_id
_entity_poly.type
_entity_poly.pdbx_seq_one_letter_code
_entity_poly.pdbx_strand_id
1 'polypeptide(L)'
;MIPGLWRAIYLERRRLAFVTILAFLAGFIFYARNDAVINGLPIALYTGLIYAAVIAPVTLLVCIFMPTFRFMIDAVAVSRFAVSIFVYLFPEAGAIILASPLLTAVIVVGYGVLFSKIMHGQAVRQKAPRLRDRVAMHANGIREPALINAAPVQHRFVRWVDDTPPVRA
;
A
#
# COMPACT_ATOMS: atom_id res chain seq x y z
N MET A 1 -24.30 -4.17 -9.12
CA MET A 1 -22.98 -3.50 -8.99
C MET A 1 -23.16 -2.01 -9.22
N ILE A 2 -22.52 -1.17 -8.42
CA ILE A 2 -22.64 0.29 -8.54
C ILE A 2 -21.99 0.75 -9.85
N PRO A 3 -22.71 1.46 -10.74
CA PRO A 3 -22.11 2.08 -11.93
C PRO A 3 -20.93 2.97 -11.51
N GLY A 4 -19.73 2.67 -12.00
CA GLY A 4 -18.49 3.38 -11.63
C GLY A 4 -17.46 2.54 -10.85
N LEU A 5 -17.87 1.46 -10.18
CA LEU A 5 -16.93 0.61 -9.42
C LEU A 5 -15.87 -0.03 -10.32
N TRP A 6 -16.28 -0.58 -11.46
CA TRP A 6 -15.36 -1.15 -12.46
C TRP A 6 -14.35 -0.13 -12.98
N ARG A 7 -14.79 1.11 -13.17
CA ARG A 7 -13.91 2.20 -13.62
C ARG A 7 -12.93 2.59 -12.52
N ALA A 8 -13.37 2.68 -11.26
CA ALA A 8 -12.49 2.93 -10.12
C ALA A 8 -11.41 1.85 -9.99
N ILE A 9 -11.78 0.56 -10.11
CA ILE A 9 -10.82 -0.56 -10.12
C ILE A 9 -9.83 -0.42 -11.28
N TYR A 10 -10.33 -0.15 -12.49
CA TYR A 10 -9.47 -0.03 -13.67
C TYR A 10 -8.48 1.13 -13.55
N LEU A 11 -8.90 2.25 -12.97
CA LEU A 11 -8.04 3.40 -12.70
C LEU A 11 -6.96 3.03 -11.67
N GLU A 12 -7.30 2.34 -10.59
CA GLU A 12 -6.33 2.00 -9.54
C GLU A 12 -5.56 0.69 -9.79
N ARG A 13 -5.75 0.04 -10.95
CA ARG A 13 -5.20 -1.31 -11.24
C ARG A 13 -3.68 -1.43 -11.01
N ARG A 14 -2.91 -0.41 -11.38
CA ARG A 14 -1.44 -0.42 -11.25
C ARG A 14 -1.02 -0.35 -9.78
N ARG A 15 -1.67 0.52 -9.01
CA ARG A 15 -1.45 0.67 -7.56
C ARG A 15 -1.87 -0.59 -6.81
N LEU A 16 -3.06 -1.12 -7.14
CA LEU A 16 -3.55 -2.38 -6.58
C LEU A 16 -2.57 -3.52 -6.86
N ALA A 17 -2.12 -3.68 -8.10
CA ALA A 17 -1.13 -4.70 -8.46
C ALA A 17 0.17 -4.52 -7.68
N PHE A 18 0.72 -3.31 -7.63
CA PHE A 18 1.94 -3.00 -6.90
C PHE A 18 1.85 -3.34 -5.41
N VAL A 19 0.83 -2.83 -4.72
CA VAL A 19 0.62 -3.06 -3.29
C VAL A 19 0.36 -4.54 -3.00
N THR A 20 -0.40 -5.22 -3.86
CA THR A 20 -0.71 -6.65 -3.70
C THR A 20 0.54 -7.52 -3.89
N ILE A 21 1.37 -7.23 -4.89
CA ILE A 21 2.63 -7.94 -5.12
C ILE A 21 3.58 -7.73 -3.94
N LEU A 22 3.72 -6.48 -3.45
CA LEU A 22 4.56 -6.22 -2.27
C LEU A 22 4.02 -6.91 -1.01
N ALA A 23 2.70 -6.93 -0.82
CA ALA A 23 2.09 -7.64 0.31
C ALA A 23 2.34 -9.15 0.23
N PHE A 24 2.22 -9.74 -0.96
CA PHE A 24 2.56 -11.14 -1.21
C PHE A 24 4.02 -11.42 -0.85
N LEU A 25 4.95 -10.63 -1.42
CA LEU A 25 6.39 -10.82 -1.22
C LEU A 25 6.76 -10.62 0.26
N ALA A 26 6.19 -9.63 0.93
CA ALA A 26 6.45 -9.42 2.35
C ALA A 26 5.97 -10.59 3.21
N GLY A 27 4.73 -11.07 2.97
CA GLY A 27 4.19 -12.25 3.67
C GLY A 27 5.03 -13.50 3.41
N PHE A 28 5.45 -13.71 2.16
CA PHE A 28 6.33 -14.81 1.79
C PHE A 28 7.68 -14.73 2.52
N ILE A 29 8.37 -13.58 2.46
CA ILE A 29 9.71 -13.39 3.03
C ILE A 29 9.69 -13.55 4.56
N PHE A 30 8.65 -13.07 5.25
CA PHE A 30 8.53 -13.22 6.71
C PHE A 30 8.59 -14.69 7.15
N TYR A 31 8.07 -15.60 6.33
CA TYR A 31 8.00 -17.03 6.65
C TYR A 31 8.90 -17.88 5.74
N ALA A 32 9.73 -17.28 4.88
CA ALA A 32 10.57 -18.00 3.93
C ALA A 32 11.62 -18.90 4.60
N ARG A 33 11.98 -18.62 5.85
CA ARG A 33 12.90 -19.45 6.66
C ARG A 33 12.20 -20.51 7.50
N ASN A 34 10.87 -20.57 7.46
CA ASN A 34 10.11 -21.59 8.15
C ASN A 34 9.95 -22.79 7.20
N ASP A 35 10.59 -23.90 7.55
CA ASP A 35 10.56 -25.14 6.75
C ASP A 35 9.22 -25.89 6.85
N ALA A 36 8.23 -25.35 7.56
CA ALA A 36 6.91 -25.95 7.63
C ALA A 36 6.22 -26.01 6.26
N VAL A 37 5.62 -27.15 5.97
CA VAL A 37 4.87 -27.43 4.75
C VAL A 37 3.44 -27.83 5.08
N ILE A 38 2.49 -27.41 4.25
CA ILE A 38 1.07 -27.80 4.33
C ILE A 38 0.70 -28.36 2.97
N ASN A 39 0.23 -29.62 2.91
CA ASN A 39 -0.11 -30.30 1.65
C ASN A 39 1.01 -30.26 0.58
N GLY A 40 2.27 -30.32 1.01
CA GLY A 40 3.43 -30.30 0.11
C GLY A 40 3.87 -28.92 -0.38
N LEU A 41 3.20 -27.84 0.04
CA LEU A 41 3.58 -26.46 -0.28
C LEU A 41 4.19 -25.75 0.95
N PRO A 42 5.23 -24.91 0.78
CA PRO A 42 5.81 -24.14 1.88
C PRO A 42 4.79 -23.20 2.53
N ILE A 43 4.81 -23.09 3.86
CA ILE A 43 3.93 -22.19 4.61
C ILE A 43 4.10 -20.72 4.22
N ALA A 44 5.31 -20.35 3.77
CA ALA A 44 5.62 -19.04 3.21
C ALA A 44 4.71 -18.68 2.02
N LEU A 45 4.40 -19.64 1.16
CA LEU A 45 3.53 -19.42 0.02
C LEU A 45 2.10 -19.12 0.44
N TYR A 46 1.57 -19.91 1.39
CA TYR A 46 0.22 -19.70 1.93
C TYR A 46 0.09 -18.34 2.63
N THR A 47 1.07 -17.98 3.47
CA THR A 47 1.07 -16.70 4.18
C THR A 47 1.17 -15.52 3.20
N GLY A 48 2.02 -15.60 2.19
CA GLY A 48 2.07 -14.61 1.10
C GLY A 48 0.73 -14.45 0.38
N LEU A 49 0.08 -15.56 0.00
CA LEU A 49 -1.23 -15.53 -0.67
C LEU A 49 -2.33 -14.94 0.22
N ILE A 50 -2.38 -15.32 1.50
CA ILE A 50 -3.34 -14.76 2.48
C ILE A 50 -3.12 -13.25 2.62
N TYR A 51 -1.86 -12.81 2.72
CA TYR A 51 -1.55 -11.38 2.78
C TYR A 51 -2.03 -10.63 1.54
N ALA A 52 -1.76 -11.14 0.34
CA ALA A 52 -2.25 -10.54 -0.89
C ALA A 52 -3.78 -10.50 -0.95
N ALA A 53 -4.44 -11.61 -0.60
CA ALA A 53 -5.90 -11.73 -0.62
C ALA A 53 -6.61 -10.78 0.35
N VAL A 54 -6.00 -10.46 1.50
CA VAL A 54 -6.54 -9.51 2.48
C VAL A 54 -6.19 -8.07 2.11
N ILE A 55 -4.95 -7.79 1.69
CA ILE A 55 -4.48 -6.44 1.43
C ILE A 55 -5.07 -5.85 0.15
N ALA A 56 -5.30 -6.66 -0.90
CA ALA A 56 -5.91 -6.19 -2.14
C ALA A 56 -7.31 -5.55 -1.94
N PRO A 57 -8.29 -6.20 -1.30
CA PRO A 57 -9.61 -5.60 -1.08
C PRO A 57 -9.54 -4.42 -0.10
N VAL A 58 -8.71 -4.48 0.95
CA VAL A 58 -8.53 -3.35 1.88
C VAL A 58 -7.98 -2.13 1.15
N THR A 59 -7.00 -2.32 0.27
CA THR A 59 -6.43 -1.25 -0.55
C THR A 59 -7.48 -0.65 -1.47
N LEU A 60 -8.27 -1.50 -2.14
CA LEU A 60 -9.37 -1.05 -2.99
C LEU A 60 -10.39 -0.21 -2.20
N LEU A 61 -10.79 -0.66 -1.01
CA LEU A 61 -11.71 0.07 -0.15
C LEU A 61 -11.14 1.43 0.26
N VAL A 62 -9.86 1.50 0.66
CA VAL A 62 -9.23 2.77 1.02
C VAL A 62 -9.13 3.70 -0.19
N CYS A 63 -8.78 3.20 -1.38
CA CYS A 63 -8.76 4.03 -2.59
C CYS A 63 -10.14 4.64 -2.90
N ILE A 64 -11.23 3.92 -2.64
CA ILE A 64 -12.61 4.39 -2.87
C ILE A 64 -13.09 5.35 -1.78
N PHE A 65 -12.89 5.00 -0.51
CA PHE A 65 -13.49 5.72 0.63
C PHE A 65 -12.57 6.80 1.22
N MET A 66 -11.27 6.67 1.03
CA MET A 66 -10.24 7.47 1.69
C MET A 66 -9.08 7.78 0.70
N PRO A 67 -9.36 8.46 -0.43
CA PRO A 67 -8.37 8.68 -1.50
C PRO A 67 -7.14 9.46 -1.04
N THR A 68 -7.25 10.28 0.01
CA THR A 68 -6.12 10.97 0.64
C THR A 68 -5.08 10.01 1.25
N PHE A 69 -5.50 8.80 1.64
CA PHE A 69 -4.63 7.78 2.22
C PHE A 69 -3.98 6.86 1.18
N ARG A 70 -4.27 7.02 -0.12
CA ARG A 70 -3.72 6.15 -1.17
C ARG A 70 -2.18 6.10 -1.17
N PHE A 71 -1.53 7.24 -0.92
CA PHE A 71 -0.07 7.35 -0.81
C PHE A 71 0.49 6.72 0.46
N MET A 72 -0.28 6.78 1.54
CA MET A 72 0.12 6.14 2.79
C MET A 72 0.14 4.62 2.61
N ILE A 73 -0.80 4.06 1.83
CA ILE A 73 -0.82 2.61 1.56
C ILE A 73 0.43 2.17 0.81
N ASP A 74 0.83 2.87 -0.25
CA ASP A 74 2.04 2.52 -1.01
C ASP A 74 3.26 2.53 -0.09
N ALA A 75 3.39 3.58 0.71
CA ALA A 75 4.51 3.72 1.63
C ALA A 75 4.50 2.65 2.73
N VAL A 76 3.33 2.27 3.25
CA VAL A 76 3.18 1.16 4.20
C VAL A 76 3.51 -0.18 3.55
N ALA A 77 3.14 -0.40 2.29
CA ALA A 77 3.48 -1.63 1.56
C ALA A 77 4.99 -1.74 1.35
N VAL A 78 5.65 -0.65 0.91
CA VAL A 78 7.11 -0.57 0.77
C VAL A 78 7.79 -0.76 2.11
N SER A 79 7.31 -0.10 3.15
CA SER A 79 7.83 -0.25 4.51
C SER A 79 7.74 -1.71 4.98
N ARG A 80 6.58 -2.35 4.83
CA ARG A 80 6.38 -3.73 5.25
C ARG A 80 7.30 -4.68 4.49
N PHE A 81 7.48 -4.46 3.19
CA PHE A 81 8.43 -5.22 2.39
C PHE A 81 9.87 -5.02 2.88
N ALA A 82 10.31 -3.78 3.13
CA ALA A 82 11.63 -3.50 3.68
C ALA A 82 11.85 -4.17 5.06
N VAL A 83 10.83 -4.14 5.93
CA VAL A 83 10.85 -4.83 7.23
C VAL A 83 10.95 -6.34 7.05
N SER A 84 10.24 -6.93 6.09
CA SER A 84 10.37 -8.38 5.83
C SER A 84 11.77 -8.77 5.39
N ILE A 85 12.43 -7.97 4.53
CA ILE A 85 13.82 -8.19 4.15
C ILE A 85 14.74 -8.09 5.37
N PHE A 86 14.53 -7.09 6.23
CA PHE A 86 15.29 -6.94 7.46
C PHE A 86 15.15 -8.16 8.38
N VAL A 87 13.92 -8.61 8.62
CA VAL A 87 13.63 -9.81 9.43
C VAL A 87 14.28 -11.07 8.85
N TYR A 88 14.30 -11.19 7.52
CA TYR A 88 14.93 -12.31 6.84
C TYR A 88 16.46 -12.31 7.02
N LEU A 89 17.10 -11.14 6.86
CA LEU A 89 18.55 -10.96 6.99
C LEU A 89 19.04 -11.05 8.45
N PHE A 90 18.24 -10.59 9.41
CA PHE A 90 18.59 -10.52 10.84
C PHE A 90 17.62 -11.35 11.69
N PRO A 91 17.78 -12.68 11.77
CA PRO A 91 16.79 -13.58 12.36
C PRO A 91 16.54 -13.36 13.85
N GLU A 92 17.58 -13.02 14.63
CA GLU A 92 17.45 -12.79 16.07
C GLU A 92 16.57 -11.58 16.37
N ALA A 93 16.83 -10.46 15.69
CA ALA A 93 15.98 -9.27 15.75
C ALA A 93 14.58 -9.56 15.17
N GLY A 94 14.54 -10.36 14.10
CA GLY A 94 13.31 -10.78 13.44
C GLY A 94 12.36 -11.54 14.35
N ALA A 95 12.87 -12.47 15.15
CA ALA A 95 12.06 -13.24 16.11
C ALA A 95 11.40 -12.33 17.15
N ILE A 96 12.12 -11.33 17.66
CA ILE A 96 11.58 -10.35 18.62
C ILE A 96 10.48 -9.50 17.99
N ILE A 97 10.70 -9.04 16.76
CA ILE A 97 9.72 -8.24 16.02
C ILE A 97 8.45 -9.05 15.77
N LEU A 98 8.59 -10.28 15.29
CA LEU A 98 7.46 -11.17 14.99
C LEU A 98 6.71 -11.65 16.24
N ALA A 99 7.39 -11.75 17.39
CA ALA A 99 6.76 -12.12 18.66
C ALA A 99 5.80 -11.03 19.20
N SER A 100 5.94 -9.78 18.75
CA SER A 100 5.10 -8.67 19.20
C SER A 100 4.35 -8.02 18.01
N PRO A 101 3.05 -8.36 17.82
CA PRO A 101 2.23 -7.77 16.77
C PRO A 101 2.17 -6.24 16.86
N LEU A 102 2.15 -5.70 18.08
CA LEU A 102 2.15 -4.25 18.31
C LEU A 102 3.46 -3.60 17.83
N LEU A 103 4.61 -4.20 18.17
CA LEU A 103 5.91 -3.69 17.75
C LEU A 103 6.04 -3.71 16.22
N THR A 104 5.61 -4.81 15.58
CA THR A 104 5.59 -4.91 14.11
C THR A 104 4.71 -3.82 13.50
N ALA A 105 3.51 -3.58 14.05
CA ALA A 105 2.62 -2.53 13.57
C ALA A 105 3.24 -1.13 13.72
N VAL A 106 3.84 -0.82 14.87
CA VAL A 106 4.52 0.48 15.10
C VAL A 106 5.67 0.68 14.13
N ILE A 107 6.50 -0.34 13.92
CA ILE A 107 7.64 -0.27 12.99
C ILE A 107 7.15 -0.03 11.56
N VAL A 108 6.18 -0.83 11.09
CA VAL A 108 5.65 -0.73 9.72
C VAL A 108 4.93 0.59 9.48
N VAL A 109 4.12 1.06 10.43
CA VAL A 109 3.41 2.34 10.29
C VAL A 109 4.39 3.51 10.41
N GLY A 110 5.32 3.47 11.37
CA GLY A 110 6.33 4.51 11.57
C GLY A 110 7.21 4.69 10.34
N TYR A 111 7.76 3.59 9.80
CA TYR A 111 8.48 3.62 8.54
C TYR A 111 7.58 3.99 7.37
N GLY A 112 6.32 3.54 7.33
CA GLY A 112 5.36 3.94 6.32
C GLY A 112 5.14 5.46 6.26
N VAL A 113 5.04 6.13 7.42
CA VAL A 113 4.96 7.60 7.48
C VAL A 113 6.24 8.25 6.95
N LEU A 114 7.41 7.72 7.30
CA LEU A 114 8.69 8.24 6.83
C LEU A 114 8.83 8.07 5.30
N PHE A 115 8.57 6.87 4.79
CA PHE A 115 8.58 6.58 3.35
C PHE A 115 7.55 7.42 2.60
N SER A 116 6.37 7.66 3.20
CA SER A 116 5.34 8.50 2.58
C SER A 116 5.86 9.92 2.35
N LYS A 117 6.52 10.50 3.36
CA LYS A 117 7.16 11.83 3.24
C LYS A 117 8.28 11.85 2.20
N ILE A 118 9.06 10.78 2.07
CA ILE A 118 10.18 10.70 1.11
C ILE A 118 9.66 10.50 -0.33
N MET A 119 8.73 9.58 -0.53
CA MET A 119 8.24 9.18 -1.86
C MET A 119 7.25 10.18 -2.44
N HIS A 120 6.39 10.73 -1.59
CA HIS A 120 5.26 11.56 -2.01
C HIS A 120 5.32 12.97 -1.44
N GLY A 121 6.23 13.31 -0.53
CA GLY A 121 6.25 14.65 0.07
C GLY A 121 5.08 14.87 1.03
N GLN A 122 4.60 16.12 1.14
CA GLN A 122 3.51 16.47 2.05
C GLN A 122 2.18 16.50 1.29
N ALA A 123 1.22 15.69 1.72
CA ALA A 123 -0.16 15.79 1.26
C ALA A 123 -0.75 17.11 1.76
N VAL A 124 -1.17 17.97 0.83
CA VAL A 124 -1.84 19.23 1.16
C VAL A 124 -3.27 18.90 1.56
N ARG A 125 -3.66 19.32 2.77
CA ARG A 125 -4.98 19.02 3.32
C ARG A 125 -6.07 19.72 2.49
N GLN A 126 -6.73 18.98 1.61
CA GLN A 126 -7.95 19.44 0.94
C GLN A 126 -9.18 19.20 1.83
N LYS A 127 -10.18 20.06 1.68
CA LYS A 127 -11.50 19.84 2.28
C LYS A 127 -12.10 18.59 1.62
N ALA A 128 -12.33 17.54 2.39
CA ALA A 128 -12.86 16.28 1.86
C ALA A 128 -14.20 16.53 1.14
N PRO A 129 -14.35 16.15 -0.13
CA PRO A 129 -15.63 16.23 -0.83
C PRO A 129 -16.67 15.31 -0.18
N ARG A 130 -17.96 15.63 -0.32
CA ARG A 130 -19.04 14.82 0.25
C ARG A 130 -19.06 13.44 -0.44
N LEU A 131 -19.49 12.40 0.28
CA LEU A 131 -19.53 11.02 -0.25
C LEU A 131 -20.25 10.92 -1.61
N ARG A 132 -21.35 11.66 -1.78
CA ARG A 132 -22.12 11.72 -3.03
C ARG A 132 -21.28 12.24 -4.20
N ASP A 133 -20.45 13.26 -3.95
CA ASP A 133 -19.58 13.86 -4.96
C ASP A 133 -18.47 12.88 -5.35
N ARG A 134 -17.94 12.10 -4.39
CA ARG A 134 -16.94 11.05 -4.65
C ARG A 134 -17.47 9.96 -5.57
N VAL A 135 -18.67 9.47 -5.26
CA VAL A 135 -19.33 8.43 -6.07
C VAL A 135 -19.61 8.97 -7.47
N ALA A 136 -20.05 10.22 -7.60
CA ALA A 136 -20.28 10.87 -8.88
C ALA A 136 -18.98 11.08 -9.69
N MET A 137 -17.89 11.50 -9.04
CA MET A 137 -16.58 11.64 -9.68
C MET A 137 -16.07 10.30 -10.22
N HIS A 138 -16.18 9.21 -9.45
CA HIS A 138 -15.82 7.87 -9.91
C HIS A 138 -16.75 7.32 -11.01
N ALA A 139 -18.05 7.60 -10.95
CA ALA A 139 -18.97 7.25 -12.03
C ALA A 139 -18.57 7.94 -13.36
N ASN A 140 -18.13 9.20 -13.26
CA ASN A 140 -17.71 10.02 -14.40
C ASN A 140 -16.24 9.82 -14.80
N GLY A 141 -15.49 8.93 -14.12
CA GLY A 141 -14.08 8.66 -14.43
C GLY A 141 -13.12 9.79 -14.07
N ILE A 142 -13.56 10.75 -13.25
CA ILE A 142 -12.74 11.85 -12.76
C ILE A 142 -12.01 11.35 -11.51
N ARG A 143 -10.66 11.35 -11.54
CA ARG A 143 -9.84 11.12 -10.34
C ARG A 143 -9.83 12.38 -9.49
N GLU A 144 -9.98 12.25 -8.17
CA GLU A 144 -9.68 13.36 -7.26
C GLU A 144 -8.18 13.72 -7.39
N PRO A 145 -7.86 14.97 -7.76
CA PRO A 145 -6.49 15.45 -7.79
C PRO A 145 -6.02 15.55 -6.34
N ALA A 146 -5.16 14.63 -5.91
CA ALA A 146 -4.48 14.82 -4.65
C ALA A 146 -3.49 15.97 -4.82
N LEU A 147 -3.71 17.06 -4.09
CA LEU A 147 -2.72 18.13 -4.01
C LEU A 147 -1.56 17.61 -3.18
N ILE A 148 -0.45 17.35 -3.85
CA ILE A 148 0.78 16.89 -3.22
C ILE A 148 1.83 17.96 -3.46
N ASN A 149 2.51 18.36 -2.39
CA ASN A 149 3.75 19.11 -2.52
C ASN A 149 4.85 18.12 -2.91
N ALA A 150 5.04 17.95 -4.22
CA ALA A 150 5.76 16.82 -4.77
C ALA A 150 7.23 16.79 -4.35
N ALA A 151 7.67 15.65 -3.81
CA ALA A 151 9.09 15.41 -3.58
C ALA A 151 9.81 15.19 -4.93
N PRO A 152 11.11 15.52 -5.05
CA PRO A 152 11.89 15.26 -6.26
C PRO A 152 11.85 13.78 -6.70
N VAL A 153 11.77 12.87 -5.72
CA VAL A 153 11.68 11.42 -5.91
C VAL A 153 10.38 11.01 -6.62
N GLN A 154 9.27 11.72 -6.36
CA GLN A 154 7.96 11.43 -6.93
C GLN A 154 7.98 11.50 -8.46
N HIS A 155 8.64 12.53 -9.01
CA HIS A 155 8.74 12.75 -10.45
C HIS A 155 9.52 11.65 -11.17
N ARG A 156 10.53 11.08 -10.52
CA ARG A 156 11.39 10.02 -11.10
C ARG A 156 10.83 8.63 -10.92
N PHE A 157 10.28 8.31 -9.75
CA PHE A 157 10.04 6.92 -9.35
C PHE A 157 8.59 6.56 -9.09
N VAL A 158 7.68 7.53 -8.97
CA VAL A 158 6.30 7.25 -8.51
C VAL A 158 5.23 7.77 -9.48
N ARG A 159 5.62 8.58 -10.47
CA ARG A 159 4.72 9.08 -11.53
C ARG A 159 4.00 7.96 -12.29
N TRP A 160 4.57 6.76 -12.37
CA TRP A 160 3.93 5.61 -13.02
C TRP A 160 2.77 5.02 -12.21
N VAL A 161 2.73 5.28 -10.89
CA VAL A 161 1.66 4.87 -9.96
C VAL A 161 0.56 5.93 -9.89
N ASP A 162 0.91 7.20 -10.09
CA ASP A 162 -0.05 8.31 -10.03
C ASP A 162 0.15 9.32 -11.16
N ASP A 163 -0.85 9.41 -12.03
CA ASP A 163 -0.90 10.36 -13.15
C ASP A 163 -1.44 11.74 -12.73
N THR A 164 -1.77 11.96 -11.44
CA THR A 164 -2.29 13.25 -11.01
C THR A 164 -1.23 14.36 -11.11
N PRO A 165 -1.56 15.51 -11.72
CA PRO A 165 -0.60 16.60 -11.87
C PRO A 165 -0.22 17.17 -10.49
N PRO A 166 1.07 17.34 -10.20
CA PRO A 166 1.52 17.95 -8.95
C PRO A 166 1.13 19.42 -8.89
N VAL A 167 0.94 19.94 -7.67
CA VAL A 167 0.71 21.37 -7.46
C VAL A 167 2.05 22.07 -7.56
N ARG A 168 2.16 23.06 -8.44
CA ARG A 168 3.32 23.95 -8.41
C ARG A 168 3.16 24.83 -7.17
N ALA A 169 4.12 24.74 -6.26
CA ALA A 169 4.29 25.70 -5.18
C ALA A 169 4.65 27.08 -5.75
#